data_AF-A0A427G7V7-F1
#
_entry.id   AF-A0A427G7V7-F1
#
_cell.length_a   1.000
_cell.length_b   1.000
_cell.length_c   1.000
_cell.angle_alpha   90.00
_cell.angle_beta   90.00
_cell.angle_gamma   90.00
#
_symmetry.space_group_name_H-M   'P 1'
#
loop_
_entity.id
_entity.type
_entity.pdbx_description
1 polymer ?
#
loop_
_entity_poly.entity_id
_entity_poly.type
_entity_poly.pdbx_seq_one_letter_code
_entity_poly.pdbx_strand_id
1 'polypeptide(L)'
;MTDLIEVKTADLVGEALGWAVGKAEGLNLELVQPQYGNPWRVFARYQGQAIEHTKRYNPWEDWALGGPLIERIDPEERRVPKVLGGGRGAEVWIDLGDGDARAGFGSGENRLIAATRAYVAAKLGDTVQVPKELCA
;
A
#
# COMPACT_ATOMS: atom_id res chain seq x y z
N MET A 1 12.22 3.68 -18.67
CA MET A 1 12.43 3.46 -17.22
C MET A 1 11.76 4.60 -16.50
N THR A 2 10.97 4.27 -15.50
CA THR A 2 10.31 5.26 -14.64
C THR A 2 11.29 5.66 -13.55
N ASP A 3 11.46 6.96 -13.31
CA ASP A 3 12.34 7.43 -12.24
C ASP A 3 11.67 7.15 -10.89
N LEU A 4 12.40 6.47 -10.00
CA LEU A 4 11.94 6.21 -8.64
C LEU A 4 12.48 7.30 -7.71
N ILE A 5 11.63 7.74 -6.79
CA ILE A 5 11.98 8.65 -5.71
C ILE A 5 11.72 7.98 -4.36
N GLU A 6 12.51 8.36 -3.36
CA GLU A 6 12.29 7.93 -1.98
C GLU A 6 11.23 8.80 -1.32
N VAL A 7 10.22 8.17 -0.73
CA VAL A 7 9.12 8.85 -0.02
C VAL A 7 8.92 8.18 1.33
N LYS A 8 8.56 8.96 2.35
CA LYS A 8 8.19 8.39 3.65
C LYS A 8 6.89 7.61 3.54
N THR A 9 6.86 6.42 4.11
CA THR A 9 5.69 5.53 4.11
C THR A 9 4.46 6.21 4.69
N ALA A 10 4.63 7.04 5.72
CA ALA A 10 3.55 7.81 6.34
C ALA A 10 2.90 8.84 5.41
N ASP A 11 3.63 9.33 4.39
CA ASP A 11 3.17 10.37 3.47
C ASP A 11 2.54 9.78 2.19
N LEU A 12 2.63 8.46 1.98
CA LEU A 12 2.09 7.79 0.80
C LEU A 12 0.57 7.91 0.73
N VAL A 13 0.05 8.39 -0.38
CA VAL A 13 -1.39 8.48 -0.65
C VAL A 13 -1.71 7.89 -2.01
N GLY A 14 -2.98 7.52 -2.21
CA GLY A 14 -3.48 7.13 -3.52
C GLY A 14 -2.66 5.99 -4.16
N GLU A 15 -2.38 6.16 -5.45
CA GLU A 15 -1.69 5.18 -6.27
C GLU A 15 -0.23 4.94 -5.82
N ALA A 16 0.43 5.92 -5.18
CA ALA A 16 1.76 5.71 -4.58
C ALA A 16 1.70 4.73 -3.40
N LEU A 17 0.66 4.81 -2.56
CA LEU A 17 0.42 3.83 -1.50
C LEU A 17 0.13 2.46 -2.10
N GLY A 18 -0.66 2.41 -3.17
CA GLY A 18 -0.88 1.21 -3.98
C GLY A 18 0.36 0.50 -4.45
N TRP A 19 1.24 1.27 -5.07
CA TRP A 19 2.53 0.79 -5.53
C TRP A 19 3.33 0.18 -4.38
N ALA A 20 3.43 0.89 -3.26
CA ALA A 20 4.18 0.41 -2.11
C ALA A 20 3.60 -0.88 -1.52
N VAL A 21 2.27 -0.98 -1.40
CA VAL A 21 1.61 -2.22 -0.94
C VAL A 21 1.88 -3.36 -1.92
N GLY A 22 1.77 -3.11 -3.23
CA GLY A 22 2.02 -4.14 -4.23
C GLY A 22 3.48 -4.62 -4.24
N LYS A 23 4.44 -3.73 -3.96
CA LYS A 23 5.84 -4.10 -3.73
C LYS A 23 6.02 -4.92 -2.47
N ALA A 24 5.33 -4.57 -1.37
CA ALA A 24 5.35 -5.34 -0.13
C ALA A 24 4.76 -6.75 -0.29
N GLU A 25 3.76 -6.92 -1.17
CA GLU A 25 3.19 -8.22 -1.59
C GLU A 25 4.09 -8.99 -2.58
N GLY A 26 5.16 -8.39 -3.09
CA GLY A 26 6.01 -9.00 -4.12
C GLY A 26 5.33 -9.13 -5.49
N LEU A 27 4.32 -8.30 -5.78
CA LEU A 27 3.58 -8.33 -7.04
C LEU A 27 4.42 -7.75 -8.19
N ASN A 28 4.18 -8.28 -9.39
CA ASN A 28 4.64 -7.66 -10.62
C ASN A 28 3.72 -6.50 -10.98
N LEU A 29 4.21 -5.27 -10.80
CA LEU A 29 3.45 -4.04 -10.98
C LEU A 29 3.78 -3.36 -12.30
N GLU A 30 2.72 -2.89 -12.96
CA GLU A 30 2.78 -2.08 -14.16
C GLU A 30 2.15 -0.71 -13.89
N LEU A 31 2.82 0.33 -14.37
CA LEU A 31 2.34 1.70 -14.27
C LEU A 31 1.66 2.08 -15.59
N VAL A 32 0.38 2.41 -15.54
CA VAL A 32 -0.42 2.78 -16.72
C VAL A 32 -0.55 4.29 -16.79
N GLN A 33 -0.17 4.85 -17.95
CA GLN A 33 -0.20 6.28 -18.22
C GLN A 33 -1.62 6.88 -18.14
N PRO A 34 -1.75 8.18 -17.84
CA PRO A 34 -3.03 8.86 -17.80
C PRO A 34 -3.81 8.69 -19.10
N GLN A 35 -5.07 8.26 -18.99
CA GLN A 35 -5.96 8.07 -20.13
C GLN A 35 -7.38 8.51 -19.77
N TYR A 36 -8.03 9.22 -20.69
CA TYR A 36 -9.42 9.68 -20.55
C TYR A 36 -9.67 10.47 -19.25
N GLY A 37 -8.73 11.34 -18.86
CA GLY A 37 -8.83 12.17 -17.64
C GLY A 37 -8.49 11.44 -16.34
N ASN A 38 -8.19 10.14 -16.37
CA ASN A 38 -7.68 9.44 -15.21
C ASN A 38 -6.18 9.73 -15.02
N PRO A 39 -5.70 9.91 -13.78
CA PRO A 39 -4.26 10.03 -13.49
C PRO A 39 -3.54 8.70 -13.74
N TRP A 40 -2.24 8.68 -13.47
CA TRP A 40 -1.44 7.45 -13.46
C TRP A 40 -2.07 6.41 -12.53
N ARG A 41 -2.08 5.14 -12.95
CA ARG A 41 -2.66 4.03 -12.17
C ARG A 41 -1.72 2.85 -12.08
N VAL A 42 -1.79 2.15 -10.95
CA VAL A 42 -1.04 0.94 -10.66
C VAL A 42 -1.89 -0.29 -10.99
N PHE A 43 -1.27 -1.21 -11.71
CA PHE A 43 -1.87 -2.46 -12.12
C PHE A 43 -0.99 -3.62 -11.69
N ALA A 44 -1.60 -4.68 -11.15
CA ALA A 44 -0.91 -5.92 -10.83
C ALA A 44 -1.12 -6.93 -11.97
N ARG A 45 -0.01 -7.52 -12.43
CA ARG A 45 0.00 -8.57 -13.44
C ARG A 45 0.02 -9.92 -12.75
N TYR A 46 -0.97 -10.75 -13.07
CA TYR A 46 -1.07 -12.11 -12.56
C TYR A 46 -0.74 -13.06 -13.71
N GLN A 47 0.37 -13.80 -13.58
CA GLN A 47 0.78 -14.79 -14.56
C GLN A 47 0.44 -16.19 -14.02
N GLY A 48 -0.58 -16.82 -14.60
CA GLY A 48 -0.86 -18.24 -14.44
C GLY A 48 -0.32 -19.06 -15.61
N GLN A 49 -0.36 -20.40 -15.51
CA GLN A 49 0.15 -21.32 -16.56
C GLN A 49 -0.56 -21.17 -17.93
N ALA A 50 -1.72 -20.51 -18.03
CA ALA A 50 -2.48 -20.40 -19.27
C ALA A 50 -3.10 -19.02 -19.56
N ILE A 51 -3.13 -18.08 -18.59
CA ILE A 51 -3.76 -16.77 -18.77
C ILE A 51 -2.93 -15.71 -18.02
N GLU A 52 -2.50 -14.68 -18.74
CA GLU A 52 -2.00 -13.44 -18.17
C GLU A 52 -3.18 -12.45 -18.11
N HIS A 53 -3.48 -11.93 -16.91
CA HIS A 53 -4.41 -10.84 -16.79
C HIS A 53 -3.86 -9.74 -15.89
N THR A 54 -4.17 -8.51 -16.25
CA THR A 54 -3.74 -7.32 -15.52
C THR A 54 -4.98 -6.65 -14.92
N LYS A 55 -4.95 -6.35 -13.61
CA LYS A 55 -6.05 -5.65 -12.92
C LYS A 55 -5.51 -4.46 -12.15
N ARG A 56 -6.32 -3.39 -12.04
CA ARG A 56 -5.98 -2.23 -11.21
C ARG A 56 -5.77 -2.72 -9.78
N TYR A 57 -4.72 -2.21 -9.14
CA TYR A 57 -4.35 -2.62 -7.81
C TYR A 57 -4.44 -1.41 -6.87
N ASN A 58 -5.60 -1.28 -6.21
CA ASN A 58 -5.90 -0.16 -5.32
C ASN A 58 -6.38 -0.54 -3.91
N PRO A 59 -5.56 -1.27 -3.11
CA PRO A 59 -5.96 -1.77 -1.79
C PRO A 59 -6.25 -0.69 -0.73
N TRP A 60 -5.84 0.57 -0.96
CA TRP A 60 -6.15 1.68 -0.05
C TRP A 60 -7.59 2.23 -0.22
N GLU A 61 -8.26 1.87 -1.33
CA GLU A 61 -9.57 2.39 -1.73
C GLU A 61 -10.58 1.26 -1.97
N ASP A 62 -10.16 0.19 -2.66
CA ASP A 62 -11.01 -0.96 -2.98
C ASP A 62 -10.99 -2.01 -1.87
N TRP A 63 -12.15 -2.18 -1.22
CA TRP A 63 -12.36 -3.18 -0.18
C TRP A 63 -12.17 -4.62 -0.66
N ALA A 64 -12.43 -4.92 -1.93
CA ALA A 64 -12.21 -6.27 -2.46
C ALA A 64 -10.72 -6.65 -2.47
N LEU A 65 -9.82 -5.66 -2.50
CA LEU A 65 -8.37 -5.85 -2.42
C LEU A 65 -7.85 -5.66 -0.99
N GLY A 66 -8.25 -4.59 -0.32
CA GLY A 66 -7.72 -4.25 1.00
C GLY A 66 -8.37 -5.01 2.16
N GLY A 67 -9.62 -5.47 2.02
CA GLY A 67 -10.31 -6.26 3.04
C GLY A 67 -9.58 -7.57 3.35
N PRO A 68 -9.33 -8.45 2.36
CA PRO A 68 -8.55 -9.67 2.56
C PRO A 68 -7.15 -9.42 3.11
N LEU A 69 -6.51 -8.31 2.72
CA LEU A 69 -5.21 -7.90 3.27
C LEU A 69 -5.31 -7.60 4.78
N ILE A 70 -6.32 -6.82 5.20
CA ILE A 70 -6.57 -6.50 6.61
C ILE A 70 -6.81 -7.77 7.42
N GLU A 71 -7.68 -8.67 6.95
CA GLU A 71 -7.95 -9.94 7.64
C GLU A 71 -6.68 -10.80 7.79
N ARG A 72 -5.76 -10.75 6.81
CA ARG A 72 -4.51 -11.50 6.83
C ARG A 72 -3.48 -10.93 7.81
N ILE A 73 -3.39 -9.61 7.91
CA ILE A 73 -2.37 -8.94 8.76
C ILE A 73 -2.89 -8.61 10.16
N ASP A 74 -4.21 -8.67 10.36
CA ASP A 74 -4.95 -8.45 11.60
C ASP A 74 -4.40 -7.27 12.44
N PRO A 75 -4.52 -6.03 11.94
CA PRO A 75 -3.91 -4.89 12.61
C PRO A 75 -4.68 -4.51 13.88
N GLU A 76 -3.95 -4.09 14.92
CA GLU A 76 -4.56 -3.40 16.05
C GLU A 76 -4.96 -1.99 15.62
N GLU A 77 -6.24 -1.67 15.77
CA GLU A 77 -6.78 -0.41 15.27
C GLU A 77 -7.26 0.53 16.34
N ARG A 78 -6.97 1.80 16.12
CA ARG A 78 -7.39 2.89 16.98
C ARG A 78 -8.01 4.03 16.20
N ARG A 79 -8.97 4.70 16.82
CA ARG A 79 -9.43 6.02 16.34
C ARG A 79 -8.45 7.07 16.86
N VAL A 80 -8.01 7.95 15.98
CA VAL A 80 -7.15 9.07 16.36
C VAL A 80 -8.05 10.21 16.85
N PRO A 81 -7.82 10.76 18.06
CA PRO A 81 -8.57 11.91 18.56
C PRO A 81 -8.49 13.12 17.61
N LYS A 82 -9.58 13.88 17.47
CA LYS A 82 -9.62 15.08 16.61
C LYS A 82 -8.56 16.12 16.99
N VAL A 83 -8.21 16.23 18.28
CA VAL A 83 -7.17 17.14 18.77
C VAL A 83 -5.76 16.78 18.23
N LEU A 84 -5.57 15.54 17.78
CA LEU A 84 -4.34 15.05 17.15
C LEU A 84 -4.47 14.91 15.62
N GLY A 85 -5.48 15.56 15.00
CA GLY A 85 -5.73 15.52 13.55
C GLY A 85 -6.86 14.59 13.12
N GLY A 86 -7.37 13.72 14.01
CA GLY A 86 -8.45 12.79 13.67
C GLY A 86 -8.03 11.62 12.78
N GLY A 87 -8.98 10.76 12.43
CA GLY A 87 -8.76 9.62 11.51
C GLY A 87 -8.58 8.26 12.22
N ARG A 88 -7.77 7.41 11.61
CA ARG A 88 -7.50 6.03 12.00
C ARG A 88 -6.01 5.81 12.16
N GLY A 89 -5.64 4.99 13.13
CA GLY A 89 -4.31 4.42 13.29
C GLY A 89 -4.39 2.91 13.25
N ALA A 90 -3.36 2.27 12.72
CA ALA A 90 -3.19 0.83 12.67
C ALA A 90 -1.77 0.48 13.06
N GLU A 91 -1.61 -0.58 13.83
CA GLU A 91 -0.34 -1.21 14.16
C GLU A 91 -0.41 -2.69 13.79
N VAL A 92 0.64 -3.20 13.16
CA VAL A 92 0.68 -4.59 12.67
C VAL A 92 2.03 -5.19 12.99
N TRP A 93 2.03 -6.49 13.27
CA TRP A 93 3.24 -7.30 13.46
C TRP A 93 3.32 -8.34 12.35
N ILE A 94 4.40 -8.32 11.57
CA ILE A 94 4.57 -9.22 10.44
C ILE A 94 5.79 -10.09 10.64
N ASP A 95 5.57 -11.40 10.63
CA ASP A 95 6.62 -12.42 10.53
C ASP A 95 7.30 -12.33 9.15
N LEU A 96 8.64 -12.31 9.16
CA LEU A 96 9.46 -12.26 7.94
C LEU A 96 9.90 -13.65 7.45
N GLY A 97 9.61 -14.71 8.21
CA GLY A 97 9.88 -16.11 7.86
C GLY A 97 11.29 -16.59 8.24
N ASP A 98 12.13 -15.73 8.79
CA ASP A 98 13.48 -16.02 9.31
C ASP A 98 13.52 -16.06 10.85
N GLY A 99 12.34 -16.02 11.49
CA GLY A 99 12.20 -15.93 12.95
C GLY A 99 12.24 -14.50 13.48
N ASP A 100 12.37 -13.49 12.61
CA ASP A 100 12.21 -12.09 12.94
C ASP A 100 10.78 -11.61 12.65
N ALA A 101 10.33 -10.61 13.41
CA ALA A 101 9.05 -9.96 13.20
C ALA A 101 9.22 -8.45 13.23
N ARG A 102 8.59 -7.75 12.29
CA ARG A 102 8.62 -6.29 12.25
C ARG A 102 7.27 -5.71 12.59
N ALA A 103 7.30 -4.74 13.49
CA ALA A 103 6.17 -3.87 13.75
C ALA A 103 6.12 -2.76 12.71
N GLY A 104 4.92 -2.38 12.30
CA GLY A 104 4.68 -1.23 11.45
C GLY A 104 3.52 -0.41 11.98
N PHE A 105 3.66 0.91 11.89
CA PHE A 105 2.61 1.84 12.26
C PHE A 105 2.15 2.65 11.05
N GLY A 106 0.84 2.86 10.96
CA GLY A 106 0.23 3.67 9.92
C GLY A 106 -0.92 4.50 10.46
N SER A 107 -1.09 5.69 9.90
CA SER A 107 -2.26 6.54 10.15
C SER A 107 -2.90 6.95 8.84
N GLY A 108 -4.18 7.31 8.86
CA GLY A 108 -4.89 7.76 7.67
C GLY A 108 -6.33 8.14 7.96
N GLU A 109 -7.01 8.68 6.95
CA GLU A 109 -8.41 9.11 7.09
C GLU A 109 -9.37 7.94 7.32
N ASN A 110 -9.02 6.76 6.81
CA ASN A 110 -9.83 5.55 6.93
C ASN A 110 -8.98 4.32 7.31
N ARG A 111 -9.70 3.22 7.55
CA ARG A 111 -9.13 1.93 7.99
C ARG A 111 -8.14 1.36 6.97
N LEU A 112 -8.50 1.35 5.69
CA LEU A 112 -7.69 0.81 4.61
C LEU A 112 -6.36 1.55 4.48
N ILE A 113 -6.37 2.89 4.48
CA ILE A 113 -5.17 3.72 4.38
C ILE A 113 -4.25 3.48 5.58
N ALA A 114 -4.79 3.48 6.81
CA ALA A 114 -4.00 3.25 8.01
C ALA A 114 -3.35 1.85 7.99
N ALA A 115 -4.14 0.80 7.72
CA ALA A 115 -3.66 -0.57 7.70
C ALA A 115 -2.63 -0.83 6.58
N THR A 116 -2.87 -0.31 5.37
CA THR A 116 -1.92 -0.46 4.25
C THR A 116 -0.61 0.27 4.50
N ARG A 117 -0.62 1.48 5.08
CA ARG A 117 0.61 2.17 5.49
C ARG A 117 1.37 1.40 6.57
N ALA A 118 0.67 0.88 7.58
CA ALA A 118 1.27 0.08 8.64
C ALA A 118 1.91 -1.20 8.08
N TYR A 119 1.23 -1.86 7.14
CA TYR A 119 1.75 -3.02 6.41
C TYR A 119 3.02 -2.71 5.62
N VAL A 120 3.02 -1.62 4.84
CA VAL A 120 4.19 -1.16 4.09
C VAL A 120 5.35 -0.84 5.04
N ALA A 121 5.08 -0.16 6.16
CA ALA A 121 6.10 0.19 7.14
C ALA A 121 6.77 -1.07 7.74
N ALA A 122 5.97 -2.07 8.10
CA ALA A 122 6.48 -3.33 8.63
C ALA A 122 7.31 -4.11 7.59
N LYS A 123 6.89 -4.15 6.32
CA LYS A 123 7.59 -4.91 5.26
C LYS A 123 8.79 -4.20 4.66
N LEU A 124 8.66 -2.90 4.37
CA LEU A 124 9.62 -2.14 3.56
C LEU A 124 10.37 -1.05 4.36
N GLY A 125 9.85 -0.66 5.53
CA GLY A 125 10.43 0.36 6.40
C GLY A 125 9.75 1.73 6.29
N ASP A 126 10.35 2.72 6.95
CA ASP A 126 9.80 4.09 7.06
C ASP A 126 9.86 4.88 5.75
N THR A 127 10.68 4.43 4.79
CA THR A 127 10.77 5.00 3.45
C THR A 127 10.65 3.91 2.39
N VAL A 128 10.14 4.29 1.21
CA VAL A 128 9.98 3.37 0.08
C VAL A 128 10.24 4.09 -1.24
N GLN A 129 10.71 3.33 -2.23
CA GLN A 129 10.91 3.80 -3.60
C GLN A 129 9.60 3.71 -4.40
N VAL A 130 9.14 4.85 -4.90
CA VAL A 130 7.91 4.97 -5.70
C VAL A 130 8.17 5.74 -7.00
N PRO A 131 7.47 5.43 -8.10
CA PRO A 131 7.48 6.24 -9.31
C PRO A 131 7.16 7.70 -9.04
N LYS A 132 7.99 8.63 -9.54
CA LYS A 132 7.77 10.08 -9.35
C LYS A 132 6.39 10.54 -9.85
N GLU A 133 5.87 9.88 -10.88
CA GLU A 133 4.58 10.18 -11.52
C GLU A 133 3.39 9.91 -10.60
N LEU A 134 3.57 9.12 -9.54
CA LEU A 134 2.55 8.83 -8.53
C LEU A 134 2.55 9.83 -7.36
N CYS A 135 3.54 10.73 -7.31
CA CYS A 135 3.72 11.71 -6.24
C CYS A 135 3.52 13.16 -6.70
N ALA A 136 3.02 13.34 -7.92
CA ALA A 136 2.73 14.65 -8.53
C ALA A 136 1.38 15.22 -8.09
#